data_AF-A0A2N8MDN6-F1
#
_entry.id   AF-A0A2N8MDN6-F1
#
_cell.length_a   1.000
_cell.length_b   1.000
_cell.length_c   1.000
_cell.angle_alpha   90.00
_cell.angle_beta   90.00
_cell.angle_gamma   90.00
#
_symmetry.space_group_name_H-M   'P 1'
#
loop_
_entity.id
_entity.type
_entity.pdbx_description
1 polymer ?
#
loop_
_entity_poly.entity_id
_entity_poly.type
_entity_poly.pdbx_seq_one_letter_code
_entity_poly.pdbx_strand_id
1 'polypeptide(L)'
;MDMEQNAVFRRAPDGRVETIVADPRLMWPDTLAIGPDEYLYVTSSQHDRRPQFHDGEDLRERPFAVYRVFVGAGPVRPGRSDG
;
A
#
# COMPACT_ATOMS: atom_id res chain seq x y z
N MET A 1 16.65 1.51 8.73
CA MET A 1 15.28 1.92 9.06
C MET A 1 14.35 0.98 8.31
N ASP A 2 13.42 0.33 9.01
CA ASP A 2 12.39 -0.55 8.44
C ASP A 2 11.36 0.32 7.70
N MET A 3 11.68 0.81 6.51
CA MET A 3 10.89 1.84 5.80
C MET A 3 9.81 1.22 4.90
N GLU A 4 9.10 0.26 5.49
CA GLU A 4 7.91 -0.47 4.99
C GLU A 4 8.15 -1.67 4.08
N GLN A 5 8.84 -2.71 4.60
CA GLN A 5 8.91 -4.16 4.23
C GLN A 5 8.66 -4.64 2.79
N ASN A 6 8.58 -3.76 1.81
CA ASN A 6 8.07 -3.98 0.46
C ASN A 6 6.79 -4.83 0.44
N ALA A 7 5.89 -4.61 1.41
CA ALA A 7 4.77 -5.50 1.66
C ALA A 7 3.53 -4.78 2.18
N VAL A 8 2.37 -5.39 1.92
CA VAL A 8 1.07 -4.99 2.47
C VAL A 8 0.54 -6.09 3.37
N PHE A 9 0.06 -5.70 4.55
CA PHE A 9 -0.48 -6.59 5.57
C PHE A 9 -1.96 -6.34 5.83
N ARG A 10 -2.66 -7.40 6.20
CA ARG A 10 -4.03 -7.35 6.74
C ARG A 10 -4.00 -7.77 8.19
N ARG A 11 -4.68 -7.00 9.04
CA ARG A 11 -4.98 -7.40 10.41
C ARG A 11 -6.40 -7.98 10.47
N ALA A 12 -6.52 -9.24 10.86
CA ALA A 12 -7.80 -9.89 11.08
C ALA A 12 -8.49 -9.39 12.37
N PRO A 13 -9.81 -9.56 12.52
CA PRO A 13 -10.54 -9.13 13.72
C PRO A 13 -10.04 -9.75 15.02
N ASP A 14 -9.49 -10.96 14.95
CA ASP A 14 -8.87 -11.67 16.08
C ASP A 14 -7.46 -11.15 16.44
N GLY A 15 -6.95 -10.18 15.69
CA GLY A 15 -5.65 -9.55 15.89
C GLY A 15 -4.49 -10.22 15.15
N ARG A 16 -4.71 -11.33 14.42
CA ARG A 16 -3.67 -11.92 13.56
C ARG A 16 -3.28 -10.96 12.45
N VAL A 17 -2.00 -10.94 12.11
CA VAL A 17 -1.47 -10.19 10.96
C VAL A 17 -1.10 -11.18 9.86
N GLU A 18 -1.53 -10.89 8.64
CA GLU A 18 -1.33 -11.72 7.46
C GLU A 18 -0.74 -10.87 6.33
N THR A 19 0.27 -11.40 5.65
CA THR A 19 0.82 -10.77 4.45
C THR A 19 -0.12 -10.97 3.28
N ILE A 20 -0.59 -9.88 2.66
CA ILE A 20 -1.40 -9.92 1.45
C ILE A 20 -0.52 -10.00 0.21
N VAL A 21 0.56 -9.21 0.18
CA VAL A 21 1.56 -9.21 -0.88
C VAL A 21 2.88 -8.72 -0.32
N ALA A 22 3.98 -9.30 -0.78
CA ALA A 22 5.33 -8.79 -0.59
C ALA A 22 6.04 -8.82 -1.95
N ASP A 23 6.51 -7.68 -2.43
CA ASP A 23 7.11 -7.52 -3.74
C ASP A 23 8.10 -6.34 -3.73
N PRO A 24 9.36 -6.51 -4.17
CA PRO A 24 10.38 -5.44 -4.17
C PRO A 24 9.97 -4.15 -4.89
N ARG A 25 8.95 -4.20 -5.75
CA ARG A 25 8.41 -3.05 -6.47
C ARG A 25 7.51 -2.17 -5.60
N LEU A 26 7.05 -2.66 -4.45
CA LEU A 26 6.24 -1.93 -3.47
C LEU A 26 7.13 -1.10 -2.54
N MET A 27 7.96 -0.22 -3.12
CA MET A 27 8.85 0.63 -2.32
C MET A 27 8.02 1.70 -1.59
N TRP A 28 7.95 1.59 -0.27
CA TRP A 28 7.21 2.50 0.61
C TRP A 28 5.74 2.71 0.16
N PRO A 29 4.89 1.67 0.29
CA PRO A 29 3.50 1.72 -0.15
C PRO A 29 2.66 2.61 0.77
N ASP A 30 2.27 3.80 0.28
CA ASP A 30 1.70 4.85 1.14
C ASP A 30 0.17 4.97 1.09
N THR A 31 -0.45 4.57 -0.02
CA THR A 31 -1.90 4.66 -0.21
C THR A 31 -2.49 3.32 -0.61
N LEU A 32 -3.60 2.95 0.05
CA LEU A 32 -4.34 1.72 -0.14
C LEU A 32 -5.82 2.02 -0.40
N ALA A 33 -6.38 1.44 -1.46
CA ALA A 33 -7.81 1.53 -1.75
C ALA A 33 -8.33 0.22 -2.34
N ILE A 34 -9.47 -0.27 -1.84
CA ILE A 34 -10.16 -1.42 -2.43
C ILE A 34 -11.20 -0.92 -3.42
N GLY A 35 -11.12 -1.37 -4.67
CA GLY A 35 -12.07 -1.04 -5.73
C GLY A 35 -13.33 -1.92 -5.70
N PRO A 36 -14.39 -1.52 -6.43
CA PRO A 36 -15.60 -2.35 -6.57
C PRO A 36 -15.36 -3.66 -7.36
N ASP A 37 -14.21 -3.78 -8.01
CA ASP A 37 -13.70 -4.95 -8.72
C ASP A 37 -12.91 -5.92 -7.81
N GLU A 38 -12.93 -5.68 -6.49
CA GLU A 38 -12.30 -6.52 -5.45
C GLU A 38 -10.77 -6.56 -5.50
N TYR A 39 -10.16 -5.60 -6.19
CA TYR A 39 -8.72 -5.37 -6.16
C TYR A 39 -8.36 -4.34 -5.10
N LEU A 40 -7.28 -4.64 -4.38
CA LEU A 40 -6.55 -3.66 -3.59
C LEU A 40 -5.55 -2.94 -4.49
N TYR A 41 -5.72 -1.63 -4.62
CA TYR A 41 -4.84 -0.71 -5.32
C TYR A 41 -3.81 -0.13 -4.35
N VAL A 42 -2.55 -0.10 -4.76
CA VAL A 42 -1.41 0.34 -3.95
C VAL A 42 -0.55 1.29 -4.76
N THR A 43 -0.25 2.48 -4.21
CA THR A 43 0.76 3.39 -4.76
C THR A 43 2.10 3.14 -4.10
N SER A 44 3.18 3.20 -4.88
CA SER A 44 4.55 3.20 -4.37
C SER A 44 5.11 4.61 -4.48
N SER A 45 5.37 5.23 -3.33
CA SER A 45 5.74 6.65 -3.24
C SER A 45 7.24 6.91 -3.38
N GLN A 46 8.08 5.87 -3.22
CA GLN A 46 9.55 5.94 -3.20
C GLN A 46 10.05 7.05 -2.27
N HIS A 47 9.41 7.23 -1.10
CA HIS A 47 9.70 8.35 -0.20
C HIS A 47 11.14 8.31 0.34
N ASP A 48 11.70 7.11 0.47
CA ASP A 48 13.09 6.84 0.83
C ASP A 48 14.07 7.47 -0.16
N ARG A 49 13.70 7.57 -1.43
CA ARG A 49 14.55 8.09 -2.49
C ARG A 49 14.58 9.62 -2.59
N ARG A 50 13.95 10.33 -1.64
CA ARG A 50 13.91 11.80 -1.67
C ARG A 50 15.26 12.42 -1.30
N PRO A 51 15.56 13.64 -1.79
CA PRO A 51 16.78 14.39 -1.48
C PRO A 51 17.14 14.49 0.01
N GLN A 52 16.12 14.52 0.87
CA GLN A 52 16.28 14.59 2.32
C GLN A 52 17.02 13.38 2.92
N PHE A 53 17.06 12.26 2.18
CA PHE A 53 17.69 11.00 2.59
C PHE A 53 18.94 10.65 1.78
N HIS A 54 19.29 11.46 0.76
CA HIS A 54 20.35 11.16 -0.20
C HIS A 54 21.20 12.39 -0.53
N ASP A 55 21.73 13.08 0.48
CA ASP A 55 22.67 14.20 0.34
C ASP A 55 22.22 15.31 -0.65
N GLY A 56 20.91 15.49 -0.81
CA GLY A 56 20.33 16.46 -1.73
C GLY A 56 19.99 15.94 -3.13
N GLU A 57 20.29 14.67 -3.44
CA GLU A 57 19.98 14.04 -4.73
C GLU A 57 18.61 13.35 -4.73
N ASP A 58 17.81 13.58 -5.78
CA ASP A 58 16.51 12.91 -5.96
C ASP A 58 16.69 11.62 -6.76
N LEU A 59 16.56 10.47 -6.09
CA LEU A 59 16.75 9.15 -6.69
C LEU A 59 15.44 8.48 -7.14
N ARG A 60 14.32 9.20 -7.10
CA ARG A 60 13.01 8.65 -7.51
C ARG A 60 12.97 8.38 -9.01
N GLU A 61 12.51 7.19 -9.38
CA GLU A 61 12.37 6.76 -10.77
C GLU A 61 10.94 6.95 -11.26
N ARG A 62 10.80 7.57 -12.44
CA ARG A 62 9.51 7.78 -13.11
C ARG A 62 9.37 6.81 -14.30
N PRO A 63 8.15 6.37 -14.67
CA PRO A 63 6.87 6.77 -14.07
C PRO A 63 6.60 6.12 -12.71
N PHE A 64 5.86 6.82 -11.83
CA PHE A 64 5.31 6.21 -10.62
C PHE A 64 4.30 5.13 -11.01
N ALA A 65 4.26 4.05 -10.23
CA ALA A 65 3.42 2.90 -10.51
C ALA A 65 2.26 2.79 -9.51
N VAL A 66 1.10 2.41 -10.03
CA VAL A 66 -0.02 1.89 -9.25
C VAL A 66 -0.06 0.39 -9.47
N TYR A 67 0.03 -0.38 -8.40
CA TYR A 67 -0.09 -1.84 -8.42
C TYR A 67 -1.48 -2.25 -7.95
N ARG A 68 -1.89 -3.46 -8.33
CA ARG A 68 -3.11 -4.06 -7.81
C ARG A 68 -2.93 -5.54 -7.48
N VAL A 69 -3.59 -5.99 -6.42
CA VAL A 69 -3.68 -7.41 -6.04
C VAL A 69 -5.14 -7.76 -5.78
N PHE A 70 -5.59 -8.90 -6.30
CA PHE A 70 -6.96 -9.37 -6.06
C PHE A 70 -7.10 -9.81 -4.60
N VAL A 71 -8.08 -9.28 -3.88
CA VAL A 71 -8.31 -9.60 -2.45
C VAL A 71 -9.71 -10.18 -2.19
N GLY A 72 -10.58 -10.25 -3.20
CA GLY A 72 -11.91 -10.87 -3.08
C GLY A 72 -12.82 -10.19 -2.04
N ALA A 73 -12.59 -8.90 -1.79
CA ALA A 73 -13.33 -8.10 -0.82
C ALA A 73 -13.68 -6.77 -1.45
N GLY A 74 -14.91 -6.30 -1.24
CA GLY A 74 -15.36 -4.98 -1.69
C GLY A 74 -14.92 -3.85 -0.76
N PRO A 75 -15.14 -2.58 -1.16
CA PRO A 75 -14.83 -1.42 -0.33
C PRO A 75 -15.57 -1.45 1.00
N VAL A 76 -14.95 -0.91 2.05
CA VAL A 76 -15.63 -0.68 3.33
C VAL A 76 -16.80 0.26 3.08
N ARG A 77 -18.03 -0.23 3.26
CA ARG A 77 -19.22 0.62 3.23
C ARG A 77 -19.36 1.26 4.61
N PRO A 78 -19.42 2.60 4.72
CA PRO A 78 -19.83 3.22 5.96
C PRO A 78 -21.18 2.64 6.35
N GLY A 79 -21.30 2.15 7.59
CA GLY A 79 -22.56 1.61 8.10
C GLY A 79 -23.65 2.65 7.89
N ARG A 80 -24.78 2.26 7.28
CA ARG A 80 -26.00 3.04 7.43
C ARG A 80 -26.30 3.07 8.92
N SER A 81 -26.32 4.25 9.51
CA SER A 81 -26.96 4.45 10.80
C SER A 81 -28.45 4.25 10.57
N ASP A 82 -28.94 3.05 10.87
CA ASP A 82 -30.37 2.81 11.00
C ASP A 82 -30.83 3.62 12.22
N GLY A 83 -31.72 4.59 11.95
CA GLY A 83 -32.31 5.48 12.94
C GLY A 83 -33.44 4.84 13.74
#